data_AF-A0A939YJA1-F1
#
_entry.id   AF-A0A939YJA1-F1
#
_cell.length_a   1.000
_cell.length_b   1.000
_cell.length_c   1.000
_cell.angle_alpha   90.00
_cell.angle_beta   90.00
_cell.angle_gamma   90.00
#
_symmetry.space_group_name_H-M   'P 1'
#
loop_
_entity.id
_entity.type
_entity.pdbx_description
1 polymer ?
#
loop_
_entity_poly.entity_id
_entity_poly.type
_entity_poly.pdbx_seq_one_letter_code
_entity_poly.pdbx_strand_id
1 'polypeptide(L)'
;AEQERIFGDQMREIERVILLTTLDSLWMDHLDAMDDVRDGIGLQSYAQRNPVTEFKIAASDAFDEMIEDIRENTVRRILSVRPRMQIKRTEEREMTAGAPDRTVKKKPIVKKAKVGPNDPCPCGSGQKYKKCCGRPGAGNN
;
A
#
# COMPACT_ATOMS: atom_id res chain seq x y z
N ALA A 1 17.84 -21.68 15.57
CA ALA A 1 18.32 -22.60 14.52
C ALA A 1 17.71 -22.28 13.15
N GLU A 2 16.39 -22.38 12.95
CA GLU A 2 15.78 -22.13 11.62
C GLU A 2 15.71 -20.63 11.27
N GLN A 3 15.30 -19.77 12.21
CA GLN A 3 15.22 -18.32 11.98
C GLN A 3 16.59 -17.66 11.79
N GLU A 4 17.61 -18.13 12.51
CA GLU A 4 18.99 -17.64 12.37
C GLU A 4 19.58 -17.93 10.99
N ARG A 5 19.17 -19.03 10.34
CA ARG A 5 19.51 -19.30 8.94
C ARG A 5 18.82 -18.36 7.95
N ILE A 6 17.65 -17.83 8.30
CA ILE A 6 16.85 -16.96 7.44
C ILE A 6 17.34 -15.50 7.55
N PHE A 7 17.67 -15.04 8.75
CA PHE A 7 18.01 -13.64 9.04
C PHE A 7 19.51 -13.36 9.23
N GLY A 8 20.34 -14.38 9.50
CA GLY A 8 21.78 -14.23 9.68
C GLY A 8 22.14 -13.17 10.72
N ASP A 9 23.06 -12.28 10.37
CA ASP A 9 23.56 -11.21 11.25
C ASP A 9 22.50 -10.19 11.67
N GLN A 10 21.39 -10.06 10.92
CA GLN A 10 20.31 -9.13 11.24
C GLN A 10 19.39 -9.64 12.36
N MET A 11 19.50 -10.91 12.75
CA MET A 11 18.62 -11.51 13.76
C MET A 11 18.68 -10.75 15.09
N ARG A 12 19.88 -10.34 15.54
CA ARG A 12 20.04 -9.60 16.80
C ARG A 12 19.38 -8.22 16.79
N GLU A 13 19.39 -7.56 15.63
CA GLU A 13 18.73 -6.26 15.48
C GLU A 13 17.21 -6.42 15.47
N ILE A 14 16.70 -7.46 14.81
CA ILE A 14 15.28 -7.82 14.82
C ILE A 14 14.81 -8.15 16.24
N GLU A 15 15.57 -8.96 16.99
CA GLU A 15 15.26 -9.27 18.39
C GLU A 15 15.19 -8.00 19.25
N ARG A 16 16.16 -7.09 19.10
CA ARG A 16 16.16 -5.81 19.81
C ARG A 16 14.94 -4.97 19.45
N VAL A 17 14.61 -4.84 18.16
CA VAL A 17 13.44 -4.05 17.72
C VAL A 17 12.14 -4.68 18.24
N ILE A 18 12.00 -6.00 18.18
CA ILE A 18 10.83 -6.69 18.71
C ILE A 18 10.70 -6.48 20.21
N LEU A 19 11.79 -6.62 20.97
CA LEU A 19 11.79 -6.41 22.41
C LEU A 19 11.37 -4.96 22.75
N LEU A 20 12.01 -3.98 22.13
CA LEU A 20 11.75 -2.56 22.41
C LEU A 20 10.32 -2.18 22.04
N THR A 21 9.82 -2.62 20.89
CA THR A 21 8.43 -2.31 20.48
C THR A 21 7.39 -2.98 21.36
N THR A 22 7.67 -4.18 21.86
CA THR A 22 6.74 -4.92 22.74
C THR A 22 6.76 -4.33 24.16
N LEU A 23 7.94 -3.96 24.64
CA LEU A 23 8.11 -3.28 25.92
C LEU A 23 7.40 -1.93 25.93
N ASP A 24 7.59 -1.11 24.88
CA ASP A 24 7.00 0.22 24.80
C ASP A 24 5.47 0.16 24.81
N SER A 25 4.86 -0.77 24.04
CA SER A 25 3.40 -0.94 24.04
C SER A 25 2.85 -1.37 25.40
N LEU A 26 3.44 -2.41 26.01
CA LEU A 26 2.94 -2.95 27.27
C LEU A 26 3.18 -2.00 28.44
N TRP A 27 4.26 -1.21 28.38
CA TRP A 27 4.51 -0.17 29.37
C TRP A 27 3.48 0.96 29.30
N MET A 28 3.10 1.43 28.11
CA MET A 28 2.02 2.42 27.98
C MET A 28 0.70 1.88 28.51
N ASP A 29 0.32 0.66 28.14
CA ASP A 29 -0.90 0.01 28.63
C ASP A 29 -0.87 -0.14 30.16
N HIS A 30 0.29 -0.48 30.74
CA HIS A 30 0.45 -0.57 32.19
C HIS A 30 0.32 0.79 32.90
N LEU A 31 0.83 1.89 32.32
CA LEU A 31 0.67 3.22 32.89
C LEU A 31 -0.82 3.63 32.94
N ASP A 32 -1.57 3.35 31.88
CA ASP A 32 -3.01 3.62 31.83
C ASP A 32 -3.77 2.76 32.87
N ALA A 33 -3.45 1.47 32.96
CA ALA A 33 -4.04 0.58 33.96
C ALA A 33 -3.71 1.03 35.40
N MET A 34 -2.50 1.55 35.64
CA MET A 34 -2.08 2.05 36.94
C MET A 34 -2.81 3.34 37.35
N ASP A 35 -3.16 4.19 36.40
CA ASP A 35 -4.01 5.36 36.64
C ASP A 35 -5.43 4.93 37.03
N ASP A 36 -6.00 3.91 36.36
CA ASP A 36 -7.31 3.34 36.73
C ASP A 36 -7.31 2.72 38.13
N VAL A 37 -6.26 1.96 38.48
CA VAL A 37 -6.08 1.37 39.82
C VAL A 37 -5.97 2.47 40.88
N ARG A 38 -5.22 3.54 40.60
CA ARG A 38 -5.09 4.69 41.51
C ARG A 38 -6.45 5.32 41.79
N ASP A 39 -7.25 5.53 40.75
CA ASP A 39 -8.56 6.18 40.86
C ASP A 39 -9.59 5.25 41.56
N GLY A 40 -9.48 3.93 41.37
CA GLY A 40 -10.33 2.93 42.01
C GLY A 40 -10.10 2.74 43.52
N ILE A 41 -8.89 2.98 44.02
CA ILE A 41 -8.54 2.78 45.43
C ILE A 41 -9.20 3.80 46.37
N GLY A 42 -9.57 4.97 45.84
CA GLY A 42 -10.37 5.96 46.57
C GLY A 42 -11.65 5.33 47.15
N LEU A 43 -12.29 4.42 46.42
CA LEU A 43 -13.49 3.71 46.82
C LEU A 43 -13.23 2.51 47.77
N GLN A 44 -12.04 1.90 47.72
CA GLN A 44 -11.63 0.80 48.61
C GLN A 44 -11.26 1.29 50.03
N SER A 45 -10.91 2.57 50.18
CA SER A 45 -10.54 3.18 51.46
C SER A 45 -11.66 3.12 52.53
N TYR A 46 -12.92 2.92 52.12
CA TYR A 46 -14.04 2.66 53.03
C TYR A 46 -13.90 1.36 53.84
N ALA A 47 -13.03 0.42 53.44
CA ALA A 47 -12.82 -0.85 54.10
C ALA A 47 -11.78 -0.81 55.26
N GLN A 48 -11.42 0.38 55.75
CA GLN A 48 -10.40 0.61 56.80
C GLN A 48 -9.00 0.05 56.47
N ARG A 49 -8.74 -0.34 55.23
CA ARG A 49 -7.40 -0.71 54.76
C ARG A 49 -6.65 0.54 54.33
N ASN A 50 -5.33 0.53 54.52
CA ASN A 50 -4.49 1.65 54.09
C ASN A 50 -4.44 1.69 52.56
N PRO A 51 -4.93 2.77 51.92
CA PRO A 51 -5.01 2.85 50.45
C PRO A 51 -3.64 2.77 49.77
N VAL A 52 -2.59 3.26 50.43
CA VAL A 52 -1.22 3.21 49.89
C VAL A 52 -0.69 1.78 49.85
N THR A 53 -1.05 0.95 50.84
CA THR A 53 -0.62 -0.45 50.88
C THR A 53 -1.32 -1.27 49.81
N GLU A 54 -2.64 -1.10 49.66
CA GLU A 54 -3.41 -1.79 48.62
C GLU A 54 -2.96 -1.39 47.22
N PHE A 55 -2.66 -0.11 47.00
CA PHE A 55 -2.07 0.35 45.73
C PHE A 55 -0.76 -0.36 45.43
N LYS A 56 0.14 -0.45 46.40
CA LYS A 56 1.44 -1.11 46.20
C LYS A 56 1.29 -2.58 45.85
N ILE A 57 0.36 -3.29 46.49
CA ILE A 57 0.09 -4.71 46.22
C ILE A 57 -0.49 -4.87 44.81
N ALA A 58 -1.54 -4.10 44.47
CA ALA A 58 -2.14 -4.16 43.14
C ALA A 58 -1.13 -3.76 42.04
N ALA A 59 -0.28 -2.76 42.31
CA ALA A 59 0.77 -2.32 41.41
C ALA A 59 1.84 -3.39 41.18
N SER A 60 2.27 -4.09 42.25
CA SER A 60 3.25 -5.17 42.10
C SER A 60 2.67 -6.33 41.30
N ASP A 61 1.43 -6.70 41.57
CA ASP A 61 0.76 -7.81 40.86
C ASP A 61 0.61 -7.49 39.36
N ALA A 62 0.15 -6.28 39.02
CA ALA A 62 0.03 -5.83 37.64
C ALA A 62 1.39 -5.69 36.92
N PHE A 63 2.44 -5.31 37.64
CA PHE A 63 3.79 -5.23 37.08
C PHE A 63 4.35 -6.62 36.77
N ASP A 64 4.17 -7.59 37.66
CA ASP A 64 4.63 -8.97 37.44
C ASP A 64 3.91 -9.61 36.25
N GLU A 65 2.60 -9.37 36.10
CA GLU A 65 1.83 -9.79 34.91
C GLU A 65 2.40 -9.18 33.62
N MET A 66 2.64 -7.87 33.61
CA MET A 66 3.24 -7.18 32.46
C MET A 66 4.61 -7.78 32.08
N ILE A 67 5.45 -8.13 33.05
CA ILE A 67 6.77 -8.72 32.77
C ILE A 67 6.65 -10.09 32.12
N GLU A 68 5.70 -10.93 32.56
CA GLU A 68 5.46 -12.22 31.92
C GLU A 68 4.90 -12.05 30.50
N ASP A 69 3.99 -11.10 30.29
CA ASP A 69 3.47 -10.77 28.97
C ASP A 69 4.55 -10.27 28.01
N ILE A 70 5.50 -9.45 28.48
CA ILE A 70 6.64 -8.99 27.68
C ILE A 70 7.46 -10.21 27.22
N ARG A 71 7.74 -11.16 28.12
CA ARG A 71 8.52 -12.37 27.80
C ARG A 71 7.78 -13.23 26.77
N GLU A 72 6.51 -13.53 27.02
CA GLU A 72 5.71 -14.37 26.13
C GLU A 72 5.56 -13.73 24.74
N ASN A 73 5.17 -12.46 24.68
CA ASN A 73 4.96 -11.76 23.42
C ASN A 73 6.25 -11.61 22.62
N THR A 74 7.39 -11.37 23.30
CA THR A 74 8.70 -11.28 22.64
C THR A 74 9.05 -12.61 21.98
N VAL A 75 8.98 -13.72 22.72
CA VAL A 75 9.29 -15.06 22.17
C VAL A 75 8.33 -15.43 21.04
N ARG A 76 7.02 -15.21 21.25
CA ARG A 76 5.99 -15.48 20.25
C ARG A 76 6.23 -14.70 18.96
N ARG A 77 6.55 -13.40 19.06
CA ARG A 77 6.86 -12.54 17.92
C ARG A 77 8.12 -12.99 17.19
N ILE A 78 9.22 -13.24 17.91
CA ILE A 78 10.48 -13.73 17.35
C ILE A 78 10.26 -15.01 16.53
N LEU A 79 9.50 -15.97 17.07
CA LEU A 79 9.24 -17.24 16.39
C LEU A 79 8.28 -17.11 15.20
N SER A 80 7.40 -16.11 15.22
CA SER A 80 6.38 -15.88 14.18
C SER A 80 6.82 -14.97 13.05
N VAL A 81 7.99 -14.31 13.17
CA VAL A 81 8.50 -13.43 12.11
C VAL A 81 8.73 -14.23 10.83
N ARG A 82 8.12 -13.78 9.74
CA ARG A 82 8.36 -14.28 8.38
C ARG A 82 8.98 -13.19 7.53
N PRO A 83 10.04 -13.49 6.75
CA PRO A 83 10.60 -12.51 5.84
C PRO A 83 9.56 -12.14 4.80
N ARG A 84 9.28 -10.85 4.66
CA ARG A 84 8.41 -10.36 3.59
C ARG A 84 9.17 -10.48 2.27
N MET A 85 8.86 -11.51 1.47
CA MET A 85 9.36 -11.62 0.11
C MET A 85 8.91 -10.38 -0.67
N GLN A 86 9.84 -9.47 -0.93
CA GLN A 86 9.60 -8.37 -1.85
C GLN A 86 9.52 -8.97 -3.26
N ILE A 87 8.31 -9.04 -3.83
CA ILE A 87 8.15 -9.33 -5.25
C ILE A 87 8.74 -8.12 -5.95
N LYS A 88 10.01 -8.19 -6.36
CA LYS A 88 10.59 -7.26 -7.31
C LYS A 88 9.71 -7.37 -8.55
N ARG A 89 8.83 -6.38 -8.77
CA ARG A 89 8.14 -6.22 -10.04
C ARG A 89 9.24 -6.06 -11.08
N THR A 90 9.58 -7.16 -11.74
CA THR A 90 10.50 -7.18 -12.86
C THR A 90 9.96 -6.14 -13.83
N GLU A 91 10.71 -5.06 -13.97
CA GLU A 91 10.45 -4.07 -14.98
C GLU A 91 10.58 -4.80 -16.32
N GLU A 92 9.46 -5.23 -16.89
CA GLU A 92 9.36 -5.59 -18.29
C GLU A 92 9.49 -4.32 -19.13
N ARG A 93 10.68 -3.73 -19.06
CA ARG A 93 11.23 -2.84 -20.06
C ARG A 93 12.69 -3.22 -20.17
N GLU A 94 12.97 -4.24 -20.96
CA GLU A 94 13.81 -4.05 -22.14
C GLU A 94 13.79 -5.28 -23.07
N MET A 95 13.36 -4.98 -24.30
CA MET A 95 13.84 -5.56 -25.56
C MET A 95 13.62 -7.06 -25.81
N THR A 96 12.45 -7.40 -26.35
CA THR A 96 12.41 -8.38 -27.44
C THR A 96 12.82 -7.67 -28.74
N ALA A 97 14.11 -7.76 -29.05
CA ALA A 97 14.60 -7.62 -30.42
C ALA A 97 14.02 -8.79 -31.24
N GLY A 98 12.83 -8.57 -31.82
CA GLY A 98 12.15 -9.51 -32.72
C GLY A 98 12.11 -8.94 -34.14
N ALA A 99 12.45 -9.79 -35.10
CA ALA A 99 12.36 -9.58 -36.54
C ALA A 99 11.02 -8.94 -37.01
N PRO A 100 10.97 -8.31 -38.20
CA PRO A 100 9.91 -7.36 -38.53
C PRO A 100 8.65 -8.08 -38.96
N ASP A 101 7.66 -8.21 -38.06
CA ASP A 101 6.30 -8.56 -38.45
C ASP A 101 5.33 -7.40 -38.25
N ARG A 102 4.55 -7.18 -39.29
CA ARG A 102 3.83 -5.95 -39.63
C ARG A 102 2.58 -5.81 -38.78
N THR A 103 2.67 -5.07 -37.68
CA THR A 103 1.47 -4.53 -37.02
C THR A 103 1.43 -3.01 -37.18
N VAL A 104 0.70 -2.58 -38.20
CA VAL A 104 0.43 -1.18 -38.50
C VAL A 104 -0.26 -0.55 -37.29
N LYS A 105 0.45 0.34 -36.57
CA LYS A 105 -0.15 1.20 -35.55
C LYS A 105 -1.28 2.00 -36.20
N LYS A 106 -2.54 1.72 -35.84
CA LYS A 106 -3.71 2.47 -36.33
C LYS A 106 -3.59 3.93 -35.88
N LYS A 107 -3.18 4.81 -36.80
CA LYS A 107 -3.24 6.27 -36.61
C LYS A 107 -4.71 6.71 -36.60
N PRO A 108 -5.09 7.74 -35.81
CA PRO A 108 -6.46 8.25 -35.81
C PRO A 108 -6.84 8.73 -37.21
N ILE A 109 -8.02 8.30 -37.67
CA ILE A 109 -8.52 8.59 -39.02
C ILE A 109 -8.94 10.06 -39.06
N VAL A 110 -8.11 10.90 -39.67
CA VAL A 110 -8.48 12.29 -40.01
C VAL A 110 -9.52 12.22 -41.13
N LYS A 111 -10.78 12.54 -40.83
CA LYS A 111 -11.83 12.64 -41.87
C LYS A 111 -11.48 13.79 -42.80
N LYS A 112 -11.22 13.50 -44.08
CA LYS A 112 -11.04 14.53 -45.10
C LYS A 112 -12.33 15.35 -45.23
N ALA A 113 -12.20 16.68 -45.29
CA ALA A 113 -13.34 17.58 -45.46
C ALA A 113 -14.09 17.24 -46.76
N LYS A 114 -15.42 17.15 -46.70
CA LYS A 114 -16.26 16.94 -47.89
C LYS A 114 -16.24 18.22 -48.71
N VAL A 115 -15.93 18.12 -50.00
CA VAL A 115 -15.94 19.24 -50.95
C VAL A 115 -17.38 19.75 -51.09
N GLY A 116 -17.62 21.03 -50.79
CA GLY A 116 -18.94 21.65 -50.89
C GLY A 116 -19.33 21.96 -52.35
N PRO A 117 -20.64 22.12 -52.67
CA PRO A 117 -21.10 22.33 -54.05
C PRO A 117 -20.49 23.54 -54.77
N ASN A 118 -20.06 24.57 -54.05
CA ASN A 118 -19.47 25.78 -54.64
C ASN A 118 -17.93 25.81 -54.57
N ASP A 119 -17.29 24.83 -53.93
CA ASP A 119 -15.83 24.78 -53.77
C ASP A 119 -15.12 24.46 -55.10
N PRO A 120 -13.84 24.80 -55.24
CA PRO A 120 -13.04 24.40 -56.40
C PRO A 120 -13.07 22.88 -56.59
N CYS A 121 -13.39 22.43 -57.81
CA CYS A 121 -13.55 21.01 -58.09
C CYS A 121 -12.19 20.29 -58.04
N PRO A 122 -12.08 19.16 -57.31
CA PRO A 122 -10.81 18.45 -57.10
C PRO A 122 -10.29 17.73 -58.36
N CYS A 123 -11.03 17.71 -59.47
CA CYS A 123 -10.57 17.16 -60.74
C CYS A 123 -9.65 18.10 -61.54
N GLY A 124 -9.33 19.29 -60.99
CA GLY A 124 -8.40 20.23 -61.61
C GLY A 124 -9.01 21.09 -62.72
N SER A 125 -10.32 21.04 -62.95
CA SER A 125 -11.01 21.78 -64.02
C SER A 125 -11.14 23.29 -63.78
N GLY A 126 -10.72 23.80 -62.62
CA GLY A 126 -10.82 25.21 -62.23
C GLY A 126 -12.25 25.73 -61.99
N GLN A 127 -13.27 24.89 -62.15
CA GLN A 127 -14.68 25.25 -61.99
C GLN A 127 -15.23 24.85 -60.61
N LYS A 128 -16.34 25.47 -60.19
CA LYS A 128 -17.06 25.09 -58.95
C LYS A 128 -17.56 23.64 -59.03
N TYR A 129 -17.48 22.87 -57.95
CA TYR A 129 -17.80 21.44 -57.90
C TYR A 129 -19.16 21.10 -58.54
N LYS A 130 -20.23 21.82 -58.21
CA LYS A 130 -21.58 21.62 -58.78
C LYS A 130 -21.69 21.83 -60.29
N LYS A 131 -20.76 22.57 -60.89
CA LYS A 131 -20.72 22.83 -62.35
C LYS A 131 -19.81 21.83 -63.09
N CYS A 132 -19.03 21.03 -62.36
CA CYS A 132 -18.12 20.04 -62.91
C CYS A 132 -18.52 18.62 -62.47
N CYS A 133 -17.78 17.96 -61.56
CA CYS A 133 -18.06 16.59 -61.13
C CYS A 133 -19.37 16.42 -60.34
N GLY A 134 -19.93 17.50 -59.80
CA GLY A 134 -21.19 17.50 -59.05
C GLY A 134 -22.44 17.87 -59.85
N ARG A 135 -22.36 17.96 -61.20
CA ARG A 135 -23.52 18.28 -62.05
C ARG A 135 -24.40 17.03 -62.26
N PRO A 136 -25.74 17.14 -62.25
CA PRO A 136 -26.61 16.02 -62.57
C PRO A 136 -26.37 15.60 -64.03
N GLY A 137 -25.82 14.40 -64.24
CA GLY A 137 -25.44 13.86 -65.56
C GLY A 137 -23.94 13.73 -65.82
N ALA A 138 -23.04 14.14 -64.91
CA ALA A 138 -21.61 13.78 -64.97
C ALA A 138 -21.35 12.43 -64.30
N GLY A 139 -21.93 11.36 -64.83
CA GLY A 139 -21.61 10.00 -64.41
C GLY A 139 -21.63 9.10 -65.63
N ASN A 140 -20.44 8.74 -66.12
CA ASN A 140 -20.15 7.47 -66.79
C ASN A 140 -18.65 7.37 -67.11
N ASN A 141 -17.94 6.81 -66.13
CA ASN A 141 -16.90 5.77 -66.22
C ASN A 141 -16.02 5.84 -64.97
#